data_AF-A0A523TP34-F1
#
_entry.id   AF-A0A523TP34-F1
#
_cell.length_a   1.000
_cell.length_b   1.000
_cell.length_c   1.000
_cell.angle_alpha   90.00
_cell.angle_beta   90.00
_cell.angle_gamma   90.00
#
_symmetry.space_group_name_H-M   'P 1'
#
loop_
_entity.id
_entity.type
_entity.pdbx_description
1 polymer ?
#
loop_
_entity_poly.entity_id
_entity_poly.type
_entity_poly.pdbx_seq_one_letter_code
_entity_poly.pdbx_strand_id
1 'polypeptide(L)'
;MSEPQHEEVLFGRIARVNGYISKEQLIECLTFQAKEAPEEFLGDILLGRGYLDLEQVLSVLLIQQENLERQVGGIDRRRRDILFGNLCIKRGFADMEDVYNALRQQAVHEREGGYRQIGEILIKQEKLTDEQVAEILEEQKKSMKKKV
;
A
#
# COMPACT_ATOMS: atom_id res chain seq x y z
N MET A 1 -19.28 -0.95 -16.11
CA MET A 1 -19.36 -0.65 -14.68
C MET A 1 -18.53 -1.70 -13.98
N SER A 2 -17.34 -1.35 -13.51
CA SER A 2 -16.45 -2.30 -12.85
C SER A 2 -16.99 -2.55 -11.45
N GLU A 3 -17.34 -3.78 -11.12
CA GLU A 3 -17.68 -4.15 -9.73
C GLU A 3 -16.48 -3.82 -8.82
N PRO A 4 -16.70 -3.24 -7.62
CA PRO A 4 -15.61 -3.07 -6.67
C PRO A 4 -15.03 -4.44 -6.37
N GLN A 5 -13.72 -4.59 -6.60
CA GLN A 5 -13.05 -5.87 -6.42
C GLN A 5 -13.27 -6.32 -4.98
N HIS A 6 -13.60 -7.61 -4.78
CA HIS A 6 -13.96 -8.17 -3.47
C HIS A 6 -12.96 -7.80 -2.36
N GLU A 7 -11.70 -7.59 -2.73
CA GLU A 7 -10.59 -7.15 -1.88
C GLU A 7 -10.79 -5.74 -1.29
N GLU A 8 -11.35 -4.79 -2.05
CA GLU A 8 -11.53 -3.40 -1.61
C GLU A 8 -12.66 -3.26 -0.61
N VAL A 9 -13.73 -4.02 -0.82
CA VAL A 9 -14.87 -4.10 0.10
C VAL A 9 -14.42 -4.67 1.45
N LEU A 10 -13.55 -5.68 1.43
CA LEU A 10 -13.01 -6.28 2.65
C LEU A 10 -12.04 -5.33 3.36
N PHE A 11 -11.14 -4.68 2.62
CA PHE A 11 -10.20 -3.70 3.17
C PHE A 11 -10.94 -2.56 3.88
N GLY A 12 -11.88 -1.90 3.19
CA GLY A 12 -12.65 -0.78 3.73
C GLY A 12 -13.48 -1.19 4.95
N ARG A 13 -14.03 -2.42 4.96
CA ARG A 13 -14.74 -2.97 6.12
C ARG A 13 -13.82 -3.14 7.32
N ILE A 14 -12.63 -3.73 7.13
CA ILE A 14 -11.67 -3.95 8.21
C ILE A 14 -11.18 -2.60 8.76
N ALA A 15 -10.82 -1.65 7.89
CA ALA A 15 -10.37 -0.31 8.30
C ALA A 15 -11.43 0.41 9.14
N ARG A 16 -12.72 0.31 8.76
CA ARG A 16 -13.83 0.89 9.54
C ARG A 16 -14.05 0.18 10.87
N VAL A 17 -14.02 -1.15 10.89
CA VAL A 17 -14.24 -1.96 12.12
C VAL A 17 -13.16 -1.70 13.15
N ASN A 18 -11.91 -1.49 12.72
CA ASN A 18 -10.81 -1.12 13.61
C ASN A 18 -10.84 0.37 14.02
N GLY A 19 -11.82 1.14 13.54
CA GLY A 19 -11.98 2.55 13.90
C GLY A 19 -10.96 3.49 13.26
N TYR A 20 -10.18 3.03 12.28
CA TYR A 20 -9.16 3.86 11.62
C TYR A 20 -9.80 4.91 10.71
N ILE A 21 -10.94 4.57 10.09
CA ILE A 21 -11.70 5.48 9.22
C ILE A 21 -13.18 5.51 9.58
N SER A 22 -13.81 6.66 9.32
CA SER A 22 -15.26 6.85 9.37
C SER A 22 -15.95 6.29 8.12
N LYS A 23 -17.29 6.19 8.19
CA LYS A 23 -18.10 5.77 7.05
C LYS A 23 -18.05 6.81 5.92
N GLU A 24 -18.00 8.08 6.29
CA GLU A 24 -17.97 9.23 5.39
C GLU A 24 -16.66 9.23 4.59
N GLN A 25 -15.51 9.07 5.27
CA GLN A 25 -14.20 8.94 4.64
C GLN A 25 -14.12 7.72 3.71
N LEU A 26 -14.69 6.59 4.11
CA LEU A 26 -14.74 5.39 3.26
C LEU A 26 -15.55 5.64 1.98
N ILE A 27 -16.75 6.23 2.10
CA ILE A 27 -17.60 6.54 0.94
C ILE A 27 -16.92 7.55 0.02
N GLU A 28 -16.28 8.57 0.59
CA GLU A 28 -15.54 9.57 -0.15
C GLU A 28 -14.41 8.95 -0.97
N CYS A 29 -13.55 8.13 -0.35
CA CYS A 29 -12.45 7.48 -1.05
C CYS A 29 -12.92 6.47 -2.10
N LEU A 30 -13.96 5.68 -1.82
CA LEU A 30 -14.56 4.78 -2.82
C LEU A 30 -15.16 5.55 -4.00
N THR A 31 -15.79 6.71 -3.75
CA THR A 31 -16.36 7.55 -4.81
C THR A 31 -15.27 8.17 -5.67
N PHE A 32 -14.18 8.63 -5.03
CA PHE A 32 -13.01 9.15 -5.72
C PHE A 32 -12.34 8.06 -6.57
N GLN A 33 -12.10 6.88 -5.99
CA GLN A 33 -11.56 5.72 -6.69
C GLN A 33 -12.39 5.38 -7.94
N ALA A 34 -13.71 5.23 -7.79
CA ALA A 34 -14.56 4.86 -8.91
C ALA A 34 -14.60 5.88 -10.06
N LYS A 35 -14.33 7.17 -9.79
CA LYS A 35 -14.45 8.26 -10.76
C LYS A 35 -13.11 8.70 -11.34
N GLU A 36 -12.11 8.88 -10.49
CA GLU A 36 -10.86 9.57 -10.81
C GLU A 36 -9.68 8.61 -10.91
N ALA A 37 -9.68 7.54 -10.09
CA ALA A 37 -8.55 6.63 -9.96
C ALA A 37 -8.99 5.17 -9.76
N PRO A 38 -9.69 4.57 -10.73
CA PRO A 38 -10.26 3.22 -10.58
C PRO A 38 -9.20 2.11 -10.49
N GLU A 39 -7.95 2.44 -10.83
CA GLU A 39 -6.78 1.56 -10.70
C GLU A 39 -6.01 1.72 -9.39
N GLU A 40 -6.17 2.85 -8.68
CA GLU A 40 -5.52 3.02 -7.38
C GLU A 40 -6.23 2.17 -6.35
N PHE A 41 -5.48 1.58 -5.42
CA PHE A 41 -6.08 0.80 -4.37
C PHE A 41 -6.66 1.68 -3.27
N LEU A 42 -7.78 1.25 -2.70
CA LEU A 42 -8.45 1.99 -1.63
C LEU A 42 -7.50 2.31 -0.45
N GLY A 43 -6.60 1.39 -0.09
CA GLY A 43 -5.60 1.61 0.96
C GLY A 43 -4.64 2.75 0.65
N ASP A 44 -4.19 2.87 -0.60
CA ASP A 44 -3.27 3.93 -1.04
C ASP A 44 -3.99 5.27 -1.09
N ILE A 45 -5.24 5.30 -1.57
CA ILE A 45 -6.07 6.52 -1.58
C ILE A 45 -6.31 7.02 -0.16
N LEU A 46 -6.60 6.11 0.77
CA LEU A 46 -6.79 6.44 2.19
C LEU A 46 -5.50 6.97 2.83
N LEU A 47 -4.34 6.41 2.45
CA LEU A 47 -3.02 6.88 2.86
C LEU A 47 -2.72 8.28 2.31
N GLY A 48 -2.85 8.48 1.00
CA GLY A 48 -2.56 9.76 0.34
C GLY A 48 -3.45 10.92 0.82
N ARG A 49 -4.66 10.59 1.30
CA ARG A 49 -5.57 11.56 1.94
C ARG A 49 -5.31 11.77 3.44
N GLY A 50 -4.35 11.05 4.02
CA GLY A 50 -4.03 11.10 5.44
C GLY A 50 -5.12 10.54 6.36
N TYR A 51 -6.05 9.73 5.83
CA TYR A 51 -7.07 9.06 6.63
C TYR A 51 -6.55 7.78 7.27
N LEU A 52 -5.56 7.15 6.63
CA LEU A 52 -4.77 6.10 7.22
C LEU A 52 -3.32 6.51 7.24
N ASP A 53 -2.59 6.12 8.28
CA ASP A 53 -1.14 6.03 8.21
C ASP A 53 -0.71 4.65 7.66
N LEU A 54 0.57 4.55 7.36
CA LEU A 54 1.12 3.38 6.70
C LEU A 54 1.21 2.16 7.64
N GLU A 55 1.20 2.34 8.98
CA GLU A 55 1.09 1.24 9.94
C GLU A 55 -0.34 0.69 10.01
N GLN A 56 -1.33 1.58 9.96
CA GLN A 56 -2.75 1.22 9.91
C GLN A 56 -3.08 0.51 8.61
N VAL A 57 -2.55 0.95 7.46
CA VAL A 57 -2.72 0.22 6.19
C VAL A 57 -2.12 -1.19 6.29
N LEU A 58 -0.92 -1.34 6.85
CA LEU A 58 -0.33 -2.67 7.09
C LEU A 58 -1.17 -3.55 8.03
N SER A 59 -1.72 -2.96 9.09
CA SER A 59 -2.60 -3.64 10.03
C SER A 59 -3.84 -4.19 9.32
N VAL A 60 -4.49 -3.38 8.49
CA VAL A 60 -5.65 -3.79 7.70
C VAL A 60 -5.30 -4.90 6.72
N LEU A 61 -4.17 -4.79 6.00
CA LEU A 61 -3.70 -5.84 5.09
C LEU A 61 -3.39 -7.15 5.81
N LEU A 62 -2.81 -7.09 7.01
CA LEU A 62 -2.51 -8.28 7.80
C LEU A 62 -3.79 -8.99 8.26
N ILE A 63 -4.76 -8.23 8.79
CA ILE A 63 -6.07 -8.78 9.18
C ILE A 63 -6.80 -9.34 7.96
N GLN A 64 -6.68 -8.67 6.81
CA GLN A 64 -7.23 -9.15 5.56
C GLN A 64 -6.57 -10.48 5.14
N GLN A 65 -5.24 -10.60 5.27
CA GLN A 65 -4.48 -11.83 4.99
C GLN A 65 -4.90 -12.98 5.92
N GLU A 66 -4.97 -12.76 7.24
CA GLU A 66 -5.40 -13.76 8.22
C GLU A 66 -6.83 -14.25 7.94
N ASN A 67 -7.70 -13.36 7.45
CA ASN A 67 -9.05 -13.72 7.01
C ASN A 67 -9.07 -14.45 5.64
N LEU A 68 -8.02 -14.33 4.83
CA LEU A 68 -7.88 -14.86 3.47
C LEU A 68 -6.90 -16.04 3.36
N GLU A 69 -6.38 -16.60 4.46
CA GLU A 69 -5.45 -17.74 4.52
C GLU A 69 -6.00 -19.09 3.96
N ARG A 70 -6.88 -19.03 2.96
CA ARG A 70 -7.11 -20.13 2.02
C ARG A 70 -6.75 -19.86 0.57
N GLN A 71 -6.52 -18.62 0.10
CA GLN A 71 -6.19 -18.38 -1.31
C GLN A 71 -5.35 -17.11 -1.58
N VAL A 72 -4.36 -17.25 -2.48
CA VAL A 72 -3.69 -16.24 -3.34
C VAL A 72 -2.43 -15.51 -2.82
N GLY A 73 -1.34 -15.56 -3.62
CA GLY A 73 -0.04 -14.90 -3.38
C GLY A 73 0.06 -13.42 -3.74
N GLY A 74 -1.04 -12.75 -4.13
CA GLY A 74 -1.07 -11.32 -4.47
C GLY A 74 -0.96 -10.39 -3.26
N ILE A 75 -1.50 -10.82 -2.12
CA ILE A 75 -1.53 -10.05 -0.85
C ILE A 75 -0.11 -9.81 -0.31
N ASP A 76 0.77 -10.81 -0.47
CA ASP A 76 2.15 -10.77 0.04
C ASP A 76 3.01 -9.70 -0.68
N ARG A 77 2.73 -9.41 -1.97
CA ARG A 77 3.40 -8.32 -2.69
C ARG A 77 3.05 -6.96 -2.13
N ARG A 78 1.76 -6.64 -1.99
CA ARG A 78 1.34 -5.33 -1.46
C ARG A 78 1.87 -5.09 -0.06
N ARG A 79 1.82 -6.11 0.79
CA ARG A 79 2.38 -6.02 2.14
C ARG A 79 3.87 -5.68 2.12
N ARG A 80 4.64 -6.25 1.17
CA ARG A 80 6.05 -5.89 1.00
C ARG A 80 6.21 -4.44 0.57
N ASP A 81 5.47 -3.98 -0.44
CA ASP A 81 5.60 -2.60 -0.93
C ASP A 81 5.28 -1.59 0.18
N ILE A 82 4.21 -1.81 0.94
CA ILE A 82 3.85 -0.92 2.06
C ILE A 82 4.87 -0.99 3.21
N LEU A 83 5.41 -2.18 3.51
CA LEU A 83 6.48 -2.32 4.51
C LEU A 83 7.76 -1.58 4.06
N PHE A 84 8.08 -1.64 2.77
CA PHE A 84 9.23 -0.93 2.21
C PHE A 84 9.04 0.59 2.36
N GLY A 85 7.89 1.13 1.95
CA GLY A 85 7.58 2.55 2.12
C GLY A 85 7.66 3.02 3.58
N ASN A 86 7.22 2.18 4.53
CA ASN A 86 7.29 2.46 5.96
C ASN A 86 8.72 2.62 6.44
N LEU A 87 9.60 1.73 5.99
CA LEU A 87 10.99 1.77 6.36
C LEU A 87 11.68 2.99 5.74
N CYS A 88 11.34 3.38 4.50
CA CYS A 88 11.85 4.62 3.90
C CYS A 88 11.50 5.85 4.74
N ILE A 89 10.24 5.96 5.20
CA ILE A 89 9.79 7.08 6.05
C ILE A 89 10.48 7.04 7.42
N LYS A 90 10.54 5.87 8.07
CA LYS A 90 11.18 5.72 9.38
C LYS A 90 12.67 6.05 9.36
N ARG A 91 13.35 5.80 8.24
CA ARG A 91 14.76 6.16 8.04
C ARG A 91 14.95 7.60 7.59
N GLY A 92 13.87 8.33 7.29
CA GLY A 92 13.92 9.70 6.76
C GLY A 92 14.48 9.76 5.34
N PHE A 93 14.45 8.66 4.59
CA PHE A 93 14.95 8.61 3.21
C PHE A 93 13.93 9.11 2.19
N ALA A 94 12.65 8.96 2.50
CA ALA A 94 11.54 9.49 1.71
C ALA A 94 10.43 9.95 2.67
N ASP A 95 9.58 10.87 2.25
CA ASP A 95 8.39 11.24 3.01
C ASP A 95 7.15 10.43 2.58
N MET A 96 6.01 10.71 3.22
CA MET A 96 4.75 10.02 2.91
C MET A 96 4.26 10.33 1.49
N GLU A 97 4.49 11.53 0.99
CA GLU A 97 4.05 11.96 -0.34
C GLU A 97 4.86 11.24 -1.42
N ASP A 98 6.17 11.09 -1.23
CA ASP A 98 7.06 10.34 -2.09
C ASP A 98 6.63 8.87 -2.21
N VAL A 99 6.37 8.22 -1.07
CA VAL A 99 5.91 6.82 -1.03
C VAL A 99 4.54 6.66 -1.71
N TYR A 100 3.59 7.57 -1.44
CA TYR A 100 2.28 7.54 -2.08
C TYR A 100 2.38 7.70 -3.60
N ASN A 101 3.18 8.66 -4.08
CA ASN A 101 3.39 8.88 -5.50
C ASN A 101 4.03 7.66 -6.19
N ALA A 102 4.95 6.97 -5.51
CA ALA A 102 5.57 5.76 -6.02
C ALA A 102 4.57 4.60 -6.13
N LEU A 103 3.73 4.37 -5.11
CA LEU A 103 2.66 3.37 -5.14
C LEU A 103 1.63 3.65 -6.25
N ARG A 104 1.25 4.92 -6.43
CA ARG A 104 0.36 5.34 -7.50
C ARG A 104 0.94 5.03 -8.88
N GLN A 105 2.23 5.31 -9.11
CA GLN A 105 2.90 4.97 -10.38
C GLN A 105 3.03 3.47 -10.59
N GLN A 106 3.23 2.69 -9.52
CA GLN A 106 3.25 1.23 -9.59
C GLN A 106 1.90 0.70 -10.09
N ALA A 107 0.79 1.17 -9.53
CA ALA A 107 -0.56 0.76 -9.92
C ALA A 107 -0.86 1.06 -11.42
N VAL A 108 -0.42 2.22 -11.91
CA VAL A 108 -0.53 2.56 -13.34
C VAL A 108 0.26 1.58 -14.22
N HIS A 109 1.50 1.26 -13.84
CA HIS A 109 2.33 0.30 -14.59
C HIS A 109 1.78 -1.13 -14.57
N GLU A 110 1.18 -1.57 -13.45
CA GLU A 110 0.50 -2.87 -13.37
C GLU A 110 -0.65 -2.99 -14.37
N ARG A 111 -1.42 -1.91 -14.55
CA ARG A 111 -2.50 -1.86 -15.53
C ARG A 111 -2.00 -1.93 -16.98
N GLU A 112 -0.83 -1.38 -17.26
CA GLU A 112 -0.17 -1.46 -18.57
C GLU A 112 0.45 -2.85 -18.84
N GLY A 113 0.30 -3.80 -17.91
CA GLY A 113 0.85 -5.15 -18.00
C GLY A 113 2.32 -5.26 -17.59
N GLY A 114 2.90 -4.18 -17.06
CA GLY A 114 4.23 -4.17 -16.47
C GLY A 114 4.19 -4.38 -14.96
N TYR A 115 5.33 -4.63 -14.34
CA TYR A 115 5.47 -4.54 -12.88
C TYR A 115 6.79 -3.83 -12.57
N ARG A 116 6.75 -2.87 -11.65
CA ARG A 116 7.94 -2.23 -11.11
C ARG A 116 7.86 -2.23 -9.60
N GLN A 117 9.01 -2.40 -8.96
CA GLN A 117 9.07 -2.30 -7.50
C GLN A 117 9.05 -0.82 -7.10
N ILE A 118 8.39 -0.50 -5.99
CA ILE A 118 8.35 0.90 -5.53
C ILE A 118 9.75 1.47 -5.26
N GLY A 119 10.72 0.65 -4.86
CA GLY A 119 12.12 1.07 -4.71
C GLY A 119 12.74 1.54 -6.03
N GLU A 120 12.48 0.85 -7.14
CA GLU A 120 12.94 1.26 -8.47
C GLU A 120 12.27 2.55 -8.94
N ILE A 121 10.99 2.73 -8.58
CA ILE A 121 10.24 3.96 -8.88
C ILE A 121 10.82 5.14 -8.10
N LEU A 122 11.10 4.96 -6.80
CA LEU A 122 11.71 5.98 -5.94
C LEU A 122 13.14 6.34 -6.37
N ILE A 123 13.93 5.39 -6.87
CA ILE A 123 15.24 5.69 -7.49
C ILE A 123 15.07 6.55 -8.73
N LYS A 124 14.14 6.20 -9.63
CA LYS A 124 13.87 6.98 -10.85
C LYS A 124 13.36 8.38 -10.58
N GLN A 125 12.71 8.59 -9.43
CA GLN A 125 12.27 9.89 -8.97
C GLN A 125 13.35 10.67 -8.21
N GLU A 126 14.58 10.14 -8.15
CA GLU A 126 15.72 10.71 -7.42
C GLU A 126 15.45 10.87 -5.90
N LYS A 127 14.49 10.09 -5.37
CA LYS A 127 14.12 10.10 -3.95
C LYS A 127 14.97 9.15 -3.12
N LEU A 128 15.44 8.06 -3.72
CA LEU A 128 16.31 7.09 -3.07
C LEU A 128 17.53 6.79 -3.94
N THR A 129 18.64 6.42 -3.31
CA THR A 129 19.79 5.79 -3.98
C THR A 129 19.69 4.27 -3.96
N ASP A 130 20.45 3.60 -4.84
CA ASP A 130 20.55 2.13 -4.85
C ASP A 130 21.01 1.58 -3.49
N GLU A 131 21.93 2.27 -2.80
CA GLU A 131 22.41 1.87 -1.48
C GLU A 131 21.31 1.96 -0.42
N GLN A 132 20.50 3.04 -0.46
CA GLN A 132 19.37 3.20 0.45
C GLN A 132 18.33 2.11 0.21
N VAL A 133 18.00 1.81 -1.05
CA VAL A 133 17.07 0.72 -1.38
C VAL A 133 17.59 -0.63 -0.87
N ALA A 134 18.88 -0.92 -1.06
CA ALA A 134 19.49 -2.16 -0.57
C ALA A 134 19.43 -2.27 0.97
N GLU A 135 19.68 -1.17 1.69
CA GLU A 135 19.54 -1.10 3.15
C GLU A 135 18.10 -1.44 3.58
N ILE A 136 17.11 -0.80 2.97
CA ILE A 136 15.70 -1.03 3.28
C ILE A 136 15.28 -2.48 3.00
N LEU A 137 15.70 -3.06 1.87
CA LEU A 137 15.37 -4.45 1.52
C LEU A 137 15.95 -5.45 2.53
N GLU A 138 17.17 -5.22 3.03
CA GLU A 138 17.76 -6.06 4.07
C GLU A 138 17.03 -5.95 5.41
N GLU A 139 16.56 -4.76 5.78
CA GLU A 139 15.75 -4.56 6.97
C GLU A 139 14.35 -5.19 6.83
N GLN A 140 13.73 -5.04 5.67
CA GLN A 140 12.44 -5.67 5.34
C GLN A 140 12.51 -7.20 5.50
N LYS A 141 13.55 -7.85 4.96
CA LYS A 141 13.78 -9.30 5.12
C LYS A 141 13.91 -9.71 6.58
N LYS A 142 14.60 -8.92 7.42
CA LYS A 142 14.76 -9.18 8.85
C LYS A 142 13.45 -9.04 9.61
N SER A 143 12.65 -8.02 9.28
CA SER A 143 11.34 -7.77 9.89
C SER A 143 10.35 -8.90 9.59
N MET A 144 10.37 -9.43 8.37
CA MET A 144 9.51 -10.55 7.97
C MET A 144 9.91 -11.90 8.59
N LYS A 145 11.20 -12.11 8.93
CA LYS A 145 11.69 -13.34 9.58
C LYS A 145 11.43 -13.41 11.09
N LYS A 146 11.06 -12.30 11.75
CA LYS A 146 10.88 -12.22 13.20
C LYS A 146 9.51 -12.70 13.72
N LYS A 147 8.63 -13.24 12.87
CA LYS A 147 7.43 -13.96 13.30
C LYS A 147 7.75 -15.47 13.38
N VAL A 148 8.36 -15.89 14.48
CA VAL A 148 8.36 -17.29 14.98
C VAL A 148 8.08 -17.23 16.47
#